data_AF-A0A194AHQ8-F1
#
_entry.id   AF-A0A194AHQ8-F1
#
_cell.length_a   1.000
_cell.length_b   1.000
_cell.length_c   1.000
_cell.angle_alpha   90.00
_cell.angle_beta   90.00
_cell.angle_gamma   90.00
#
_symmetry.space_group_name_H-M   'P 1'
#
loop_
_entity.id
_entity.type
_entity.pdbx_description
1 polymer ?
#
loop_
_entity_poly.entity_id
_entity_poly.type
_entity_poly.pdbx_seq_one_letter_code
_entity_poly.pdbx_strand_id
1 'polypeptide(L)'
;MTTACKKGEHLKEIFDICTWKNKHFNELPATDHDIRYKWTEDEYEFARPFFSTGVLCEDSAATHRELYLGEDANGWVLCVTETTSKDFSPKDVAKEMVRLMDPDTSMDALKAIYSTKSK
;
A
#
# COMPACT_ATOMS: atom_id res chain seq x y z
N MET A 1 29.30 -15.95 -26.14
CA MET A 1 27.96 -16.56 -26.14
C MET A 1 27.09 -15.70 -25.25
N THR A 2 26.23 -14.89 -25.86
CA THR A 2 25.39 -13.89 -25.20
C THR A 2 24.20 -14.58 -24.54
N THR A 3 24.25 -14.74 -23.22
CA THR A 3 23.08 -15.11 -22.43
C THR A 3 22.08 -13.96 -22.53
N ALA A 4 21.11 -14.08 -23.44
CA ALA A 4 19.89 -13.28 -23.42
C ALA A 4 19.08 -13.72 -22.18
N CYS A 5 19.57 -13.33 -21.00
CA CYS A 5 18.93 -13.60 -19.72
C CYS A 5 17.63 -12.80 -19.69
N LYS A 6 16.51 -13.46 -19.99
CA LYS A 6 15.16 -13.25 -19.43
C LYS A 6 14.99 -11.96 -18.59
N LYS A 7 15.05 -10.79 -19.24
CA LYS A 7 14.94 -9.49 -18.56
C LYS A 7 13.49 -9.30 -18.11
N GLY A 8 13.25 -9.11 -16.81
CA GLY A 8 11.90 -8.85 -16.27
C GLY A 8 11.24 -10.03 -15.55
N GLU A 9 11.81 -11.24 -15.57
CA GLU A 9 11.11 -12.42 -15.02
C GLU A 9 10.93 -12.38 -13.50
N HIS A 10 11.90 -11.85 -12.75
CA HIS A 10 11.81 -11.85 -11.29
C HIS A 10 10.88 -10.72 -10.79
N LEU A 11 10.94 -9.53 -11.39
CA LEU A 11 9.97 -8.47 -11.06
C LEU A 11 8.55 -8.87 -11.46
N LYS A 12 8.39 -9.63 -12.56
CA LYS A 12 7.10 -10.21 -12.93
C LYS A 12 6.59 -11.21 -11.89
N GLU A 13 7.46 -12.02 -11.28
CA GLU A 13 7.05 -12.89 -10.16
C GLU A 13 6.42 -12.08 -9.03
N ILE A 14 7.07 -10.99 -8.60
CA ILE A 14 6.53 -10.09 -7.56
C ILE A 14 5.17 -9.53 -7.98
N PHE A 15 5.07 -9.06 -9.22
CA PHE A 15 3.83 -8.51 -9.76
C PHE A 15 2.69 -9.54 -9.80
N ASP A 16 2.98 -10.78 -10.17
CA ASP A 16 2.00 -11.85 -10.28
C ASP A 16 1.51 -12.32 -8.90
N ILE A 17 2.41 -12.47 -7.91
CA ILE A 17 2.05 -12.91 -6.55
C ILE A 17 1.36 -11.82 -5.73
N CYS A 18 1.59 -10.55 -6.07
CA CYS A 18 0.99 -9.43 -5.37
C CYS A 18 -0.53 -9.48 -5.51
N THR A 19 -1.25 -9.47 -4.39
CA THR A 19 -2.72 -9.59 -4.36
C THR A 19 -3.44 -8.26 -4.53
N TRP A 20 -2.70 -7.17 -4.78
CA TRP A 20 -3.31 -5.86 -5.00
C TRP A 20 -4.19 -5.89 -6.25
N LYS A 21 -5.26 -5.11 -6.24
CA LYS A 21 -6.22 -5.02 -7.34
C LYS A 21 -5.75 -4.02 -8.38
N ASN A 22 -5.22 -2.88 -7.95
CA ASN A 22 -4.71 -1.83 -8.83
C ASN A 22 -3.25 -2.14 -9.23
N LYS A 23 -3.12 -3.04 -10.21
CA LYS A 23 -1.84 -3.41 -10.82
C LYS A 23 -1.86 -3.13 -12.32
N HIS A 24 -0.80 -2.51 -12.83
CA HIS A 24 -0.68 -2.10 -14.23
C HIS A 24 0.55 -2.76 -14.86
N PHE A 25 0.31 -3.60 -15.87
CA PHE A 25 1.35 -4.36 -16.55
C PHE A 25 1.75 -3.71 -17.86
N ASN A 26 3.05 -3.69 -18.14
CA ASN A 26 3.68 -3.04 -19.29
C ASN A 26 3.44 -1.52 -19.33
N GLU A 27 3.27 -0.91 -18.15
CA GLU A 27 2.99 0.50 -17.98
C GLU A 27 3.90 1.08 -16.89
N LEU A 28 4.21 2.37 -17.03
CA LEU A 28 4.87 3.16 -16.00
C LEU A 28 3.94 4.26 -15.52
N PRO A 29 4.08 4.71 -14.25
CA PRO A 29 3.33 5.84 -13.74
C PRO A 29 3.47 7.07 -14.64
N ALA A 30 2.37 7.78 -14.88
CA ALA A 30 2.38 8.97 -15.73
C ALA A 30 3.17 10.14 -15.12
N THR A 31 3.44 10.11 -13.81
CA THR A 31 4.11 11.19 -13.09
C THR A 31 5.08 10.60 -12.06
N ASP A 32 6.36 10.91 -12.22
CA ASP A 32 7.43 10.42 -11.35
C ASP A 32 7.28 10.87 -9.89
N HIS A 33 6.62 12.01 -9.65
CA HIS A 33 6.40 12.55 -8.30
C HIS A 33 5.59 11.61 -7.40
N ASP A 34 4.72 10.78 -7.99
CA ASP A 34 3.85 9.89 -7.23
C ASP A 34 4.53 8.54 -6.95
N ILE A 35 5.71 8.29 -7.53
CA ILE A 35 6.49 7.08 -7.31
C ILE A 35 7.13 7.14 -5.93
N ARG A 36 6.63 6.28 -5.04
CA ARG A 36 7.18 6.13 -3.69
C ARG A 36 8.36 5.16 -3.67
N TYR A 37 8.26 4.08 -4.45
CA TYR A 37 9.30 3.06 -4.56
C TYR A 37 9.48 2.67 -6.03
N LYS A 38 10.73 2.42 -6.42
CA LYS A 38 11.12 1.93 -7.74
C LYS A 38 12.23 0.91 -7.55
N TRP A 39 12.07 -0.25 -8.15
CA TRP A 39 13.07 -1.32 -8.13
C TRP A 39 13.37 -1.78 -9.55
N THR A 40 14.66 -1.97 -9.81
CA THR A 40 15.17 -2.63 -11.00
C THR A 40 15.30 -4.14 -10.77
N GLU A 41 15.60 -4.90 -11.82
CA GLU A 41 15.80 -6.36 -11.70
C GLU A 41 16.90 -6.75 -10.72
N ASP A 42 17.99 -5.98 -10.65
CA ASP A 42 19.09 -6.23 -9.72
C ASP A 42 18.67 -6.02 -8.25
N GLU A 43 17.55 -5.34 -8.02
CA GLU A 43 17.00 -5.05 -6.70
C GLU A 43 15.86 -5.99 -6.28
N TYR A 44 15.60 -7.04 -7.08
CA TYR A 44 14.53 -8.01 -6.84
C TYR A 44 14.48 -8.55 -5.40
N GLU A 45 15.62 -9.00 -4.86
CA GLU A 45 15.71 -9.57 -3.51
C GLU A 45 15.33 -8.56 -2.42
N PHE A 46 15.49 -7.26 -2.68
CA PHE A 46 15.08 -6.19 -1.77
C PHE A 46 13.60 -5.83 -1.92
N ALA A 47 13.04 -5.95 -3.12
CA ALA A 47 11.64 -5.65 -3.40
C ALA A 47 10.70 -6.75 -2.86
N ARG A 48 11.08 -8.01 -3.02
CA ARG A 48 10.23 -9.17 -2.74
C ARG A 48 9.61 -9.19 -1.32
N PRO A 49 10.34 -8.89 -0.23
CA PRO A 49 9.78 -8.91 1.11
C PRO A 49 8.60 -7.96 1.30
N PHE A 50 8.55 -6.82 0.60
CA PHE A 50 7.48 -5.84 0.76
C PHE A 50 6.10 -6.39 0.37
N PHE A 51 6.07 -7.33 -0.58
CA PHE A 51 4.84 -7.91 -1.12
C PHE A 51 4.51 -9.28 -0.52
N SER A 52 5.52 -10.04 -0.07
CA SER A 52 5.31 -11.37 0.53
C SER A 52 4.99 -11.32 2.03
N THR A 53 5.48 -10.31 2.75
CA THR A 53 5.29 -10.19 4.20
C THR A 53 4.12 -9.29 4.59
N GLY A 54 3.50 -8.60 3.62
CA GLY A 54 2.39 -7.66 3.86
C GLY A 54 2.83 -6.34 4.50
N VAL A 55 4.11 -5.98 4.42
CA VAL A 55 4.63 -4.69 4.92
C VAL A 55 4.05 -3.51 4.12
N LEU A 56 3.81 -3.69 2.82
CA LEU A 56 3.05 -2.74 2.01
C LEU A 56 1.65 -3.29 1.72
N CYS A 57 0.65 -2.44 1.95
CA CYS A 57 -0.73 -2.68 1.57
C CYS A 57 -1.18 -1.67 0.51
N GLU A 58 -2.03 -2.12 -0.40
CA GLU A 58 -2.68 -1.31 -1.43
C GLU A 58 -3.40 -0.11 -0.82
N ASP A 59 -4.26 -0.39 0.16
CA ASP A 59 -5.06 0.61 0.84
C ASP A 59 -4.70 0.73 2.31
N SER A 60 -4.66 1.98 2.78
CA SER A 60 -4.72 2.32 4.19
C SER A 60 -5.75 3.42 4.41
N ALA A 61 -6.03 3.76 5.68
CA ALA A 61 -6.93 4.86 6.00
C ALA A 61 -6.48 6.21 5.42
N ALA A 62 -5.20 6.36 5.10
CA ALA A 62 -4.60 7.62 4.66
C ALA A 62 -4.09 7.59 3.22
N THR A 63 -3.79 6.41 2.68
CA THR A 63 -3.06 6.27 1.42
C THR A 63 -3.66 5.20 0.54
N HIS A 64 -3.62 5.48 -0.75
CA HIS A 64 -3.90 4.53 -1.82
C HIS A 64 -2.60 4.28 -2.59
N ARG A 65 -2.28 3.02 -2.86
CA ARG A 65 -1.07 2.61 -3.58
C ARG A 65 -1.43 1.75 -4.77
N GLU A 66 -0.69 1.94 -5.85
CA GLU A 66 -0.84 1.16 -7.07
C GLU A 66 0.51 0.58 -7.47
N LEU A 67 0.49 -0.61 -8.08
CA LEU A 67 1.70 -1.31 -8.51
C LEU A 67 1.82 -1.28 -10.04
N TYR A 68 2.96 -0.85 -10.54
CA TYR A 68 3.27 -0.79 -11.96
C TYR A 68 4.47 -1.67 -12.26
N LEU A 69 4.42 -2.40 -13.38
CA LEU A 69 5.56 -3.12 -13.94
C LEU A 69 5.69 -2.72 -15.40
N GLY A 70 6.79 -2.08 -15.77
CA GLY A 70 7.01 -1.60 -17.14
C GLY A 70 8.49 -1.47 -17.48
N GLU A 71 8.80 -1.09 -18.71
CA GLU A 71 10.17 -0.91 -19.20
C GLU A 71 10.52 0.58 -19.30
N ASP A 72 11.64 0.99 -18.70
CA ASP A 72 12.23 2.32 -18.86
C ASP A 72 13.49 2.27 -19.75
N ALA A 73 14.22 3.40 -19.86
CA ALA A 73 15.44 3.47 -20.67
C ALA A 73 16.55 2.49 -20.25
N ASN A 74 16.49 1.95 -19.03
CA ASN A 74 17.48 1.05 -18.44
C ASN A 74 16.98 -0.41 -18.36
N GLY A 75 15.67 -0.64 -18.46
CA GLY A 75 15.06 -1.97 -18.51
C GLY A 75 13.78 -2.07 -17.70
N TRP A 76 13.39 -3.29 -17.35
CA TRP A 76 12.19 -3.54 -16.54
C TRP A 76 12.33 -2.98 -15.13
N VAL A 77 11.28 -2.29 -14.68
CA VAL A 77 11.18 -1.67 -13.35
C VAL A 77 9.82 -1.93 -12.73
N LEU A 78 9.83 -2.17 -11.43
CA LEU A 78 8.63 -2.31 -10.59
C LEU A 78 8.48 -1.02 -9.77
N CYS A 79 7.38 -0.30 -9.98
CA CYS A 79 7.10 0.97 -9.31
C CYS A 79 5.87 0.83 -8.42
N VAL A 80 5.95 1.40 -7.21
CA VAL A 80 4.79 1.62 -6.33
C VAL A 80 4.53 3.10 -6.28
N THR A 81 3.31 3.49 -6.65
CA THR A 81 2.85 4.86 -6.44
C THR A 81 2.12 4.97 -5.10
N GLU A 82 2.10 6.17 -4.51
CA GLU A 82 1.36 6.43 -3.29
C GLU A 82 0.65 7.79 -3.38
N THR A 83 -0.68 7.76 -3.32
CA THR A 83 -1.51 8.95 -3.21
C THR A 83 -2.05 9.06 -1.80
N THR A 84 -1.78 10.18 -1.14
CA THR A 84 -2.42 10.49 0.16
C THR A 84 -3.83 11.01 -0.08
N SER A 85 -4.82 10.43 0.59
CA SER A 85 -6.20 10.91 0.53
C SER A 85 -6.29 12.33 1.10
N LYS A 86 -6.85 13.26 0.32
CA LYS A 86 -7.04 14.66 0.75
C LYS A 86 -8.02 14.79 1.92
N ASP A 87 -8.87 13.78 2.10
CA ASP A 87 -9.87 13.74 3.18
C ASP A 87 -9.29 13.15 4.48
N PHE A 88 -8.05 12.66 4.46
CA PHE A 88 -7.41 12.16 5.67
C PHE A 88 -6.95 13.33 6.54
N SER A 89 -7.62 13.51 7.68
CA SER A 89 -7.23 14.48 8.72
C SER A 89 -6.62 13.74 9.90
N PRO A 90 -5.27 13.74 10.04
CA PRO A 90 -4.60 13.16 11.20
C PRO A 90 -5.11 13.75 12.53
N LYS A 91 -5.54 15.03 12.49
CA LYS A 91 -6.11 15.72 13.65
C LYS A 91 -7.45 15.12 14.07
N ASP A 92 -8.29 14.73 13.13
CA ASP A 92 -9.60 14.17 13.47
C ASP A 92 -9.48 12.71 13.92
N VAL A 93 -8.55 11.93 13.34
CA VAL A 93 -8.18 10.60 13.88
C VAL A 93 -7.63 10.71 15.31
N ALA A 94 -6.76 11.69 15.58
CA ALA A 94 -6.23 11.92 16.93
C ALA A 94 -7.33 12.31 17.93
N LYS A 95 -8.29 13.16 17.53
CA LYS A 95 -9.43 13.53 18.37
C LYS A 95 -10.30 12.32 18.71
N GLU A 96 -10.60 11.47 17.73
CA GLU A 96 -11.39 10.25 17.96
C GLU A 96 -10.66 9.25 18.87
N MET A 97 -9.34 9.09 18.70
CA MET A 97 -8.53 8.27 19.61
C MET A 97 -8.54 8.80 21.04
N VAL A 98 -8.41 10.12 21.23
CA VAL A 98 -8.51 10.74 22.57
C VAL A 98 -9.90 10.53 23.18
N ARG A 99 -10.97 10.67 22.39
CA ARG A 99 -12.35 10.40 22.85
C ARG A 99 -12.56 8.96 23.32
N LEU A 100 -11.97 7.98 22.62
CA LEU A 100 -12.05 6.57 22.99
C LEU A 100 -11.25 6.22 24.25
N MET A 101 -10.14 6.91 24.47
CA MET A 101 -9.30 6.74 25.67
C MET A 101 -9.79 7.54 26.88
N ASP A 102 -10.75 8.44 26.69
CA ASP A 102 -11.36 9.20 27.77
C ASP A 102 -12.27 8.28 28.61
N PRO A 103 -11.96 8.05 29.91
CA PRO A 103 -12.73 7.18 30.79
C PRO A 103 -14.20 7.60 30.93
N ASP A 104 -14.48 8.90 30.79
CA ASP A 104 -15.81 9.44 30.96
C ASP A 104 -16.70 9.13 29.75
N THR A 105 -16.14 9.15 28.53
CA THR A 105 -16.87 8.84 27.28
C THR A 105 -17.08 7.33 27.08
N SER A 106 -16.14 6.51 27.55
CA SER A 106 -16.20 5.04 27.43
C SER A 106 -17.23 4.41 28.38
N MET A 107 -17.49 5.03 29.55
CA MET A 107 -18.57 4.63 30.46
C MET A 107 -19.98 4.90 29.89
N ASP A 108 -20.16 5.98 29.13
CA ASP A 108 -21.45 6.32 28.51
C ASP A 108 -21.79 5.38 27.34
N ALA A 109 -20.80 5.00 26.53
CA ALA A 109 -20.96 3.99 25.49
C ALA A 109 -21.32 2.61 26.07
N LEU A 110 -20.70 2.21 27.20
CA LEU A 110 -21.02 0.97 27.90
C LEU A 110 -22.42 0.99 28.53
N LYS A 111 -22.85 2.10 29.14
CA LYS A 111 -24.21 2.24 29.70
C LYS A 111 -25.31 2.12 28.64
N ALA A 112 -25.10 2.66 27.44
CA ALA A 112 -26.05 2.55 26.34
C ALA A 112 -26.31 1.09 25.90
N ILE A 113 -25.27 0.24 25.95
CA ILE A 113 -25.35 -1.20 25.65
C ILE A 113 -26.07 -1.98 26.77
N TYR A 114 -25.89 -1.60 28.03
CA TYR A 114 -26.58 -2.25 29.15
C TYR A 114 -28.06 -1.85 29.27
N SER A 115 -28.44 -0.63 28.87
CA SER A 115 -29.83 -0.16 28.93
C SER A 115 -30.73 -0.76 27.83
N THR A 116 -30.16 -1.25 26.73
CA THR A 116 -30.89 -1.88 25.62
C THR A 116 -31.20 -3.37 25.83
N LYS A 117 -30.62 -4.02 26.86
CA LYS A 117 -30.89 -5.42 27.21
C LYS A 117 -31.92 -5.63 28.33
N SER A 118 -32.57 -4.56 28.80
CA SER A 118 -33.63 -4.63 29.82
C SER A 118 -34.97 -4.23 29.21
N LYS A 119 -35.48 -5.06 28.28
CA LYS A 119 -36.88 -5.14 27.87
C LYS A 119 -37.22 -6.57 27.49
#